data_AF-A0A0G1QEB4-F1
#
_entry.id   AF-A0A0G1QEB4-F1
#
_cell.length_a   1.000
_cell.length_b   1.000
_cell.length_c   1.000
_cell.angle_alpha   90.00
_cell.angle_beta   90.00
_cell.angle_gamma   90.00
#
_symmetry.space_group_name_H-M   'P 1'
#
loop_
_entity.id
_entity.type
_entity.pdbx_description
1 polymer ?
#
loop_
_entity_poly.entity_id
_entity_poly.type
_entity_poly.pdbx_seq_one_letter_code
_entity_poly.pdbx_strand_id
1 'polypeptide(L)'
;MKQGLIYVFTGEGKGKTSAAVGIAVRAALRGMKVAIVQWYKEERWPIAEHKLGEKFGNIQVYPMGAGFYQLPSDHAMPEEHQQAARGAYQKAEELVGKVEVLILDEVCNAIGDKLVTEMHENQASV
;
A
#
# COMPACT_ATOMS: atom_id res chain seq x y z
N MET A 1 -13.45 -16.93 16.27
CA MET A 1 -12.85 -15.73 15.62
C MET A 1 -13.59 -15.50 14.31
N LYS A 2 -13.85 -14.24 13.92
CA LYS A 2 -14.42 -13.97 12.58
C LYS A 2 -13.30 -14.04 11.54
N GLN A 3 -13.57 -14.66 10.40
CA GLN A 3 -12.62 -14.80 9.30
C GLN A 3 -12.39 -13.44 8.62
N GLY A 4 -11.14 -13.09 8.37
CA GLY A 4 -10.77 -11.91 7.56
C GLY A 4 -11.12 -12.13 6.08
N LEU A 5 -11.42 -11.05 5.37
CA LEU A 5 -11.73 -11.07 3.94
C LEU A 5 -10.68 -10.27 3.17
N ILE A 6 -10.35 -10.73 1.96
CA ILE A 6 -9.49 -10.01 1.02
C ILE A 6 -10.38 -9.42 -0.06
N TYR A 7 -10.29 -8.10 -0.24
CA TYR A 7 -10.96 -7.38 -1.32
C TYR A 7 -9.92 -6.95 -2.35
N VAL A 8 -10.17 -7.29 -3.62
CA VAL A 8 -9.31 -6.86 -4.73
C VAL A 8 -10.11 -5.91 -5.62
N PHE A 9 -9.72 -4.64 -5.63
CA PHE A 9 -10.27 -3.64 -6.54
C PHE A 9 -9.34 -3.52 -7.76
N THR A 10 -9.75 -4.11 -8.88
CA THR A 10 -8.99 -4.14 -10.15
C THR A 10 -9.80 -3.60 -11.32
N GLY A 11 -9.18 -3.50 -12.49
CA GLY A 11 -9.75 -2.97 -13.74
C GLY A 11 -9.30 -1.54 -14.06
N GLU A 12 -9.50 -1.12 -15.31
CA GLU A 12 -9.03 0.17 -15.84
C GLU A 12 -9.82 1.39 -15.34
N GLY A 13 -11.00 1.16 -14.76
CA GLY A 13 -11.87 2.21 -14.26
C GLY A 13 -11.23 3.01 -13.11
N LYS A 14 -11.59 4.30 -13.03
CA LYS A 14 -11.33 5.12 -11.84
C LYS A 14 -12.19 4.62 -10.67
N GLY A 15 -11.66 4.70 -9.45
CA GLY A 15 -12.41 4.43 -8.22
C GLY A 15 -11.84 3.32 -7.32
N LYS A 16 -10.80 2.60 -7.74
CA LYS A 16 -10.16 1.53 -6.95
C LYS A 16 -9.66 2.04 -5.59
N THR A 17 -8.74 3.01 -5.61
CA THR A 17 -8.22 3.65 -4.39
C THR A 17 -9.34 4.34 -3.60
N SER A 18 -10.27 5.03 -4.27
CA SER A 18 -11.37 5.72 -3.58
C SER A 18 -12.31 4.74 -2.85
N ALA A 19 -12.57 3.56 -3.41
CA ALA A 19 -13.34 2.50 -2.76
C ALA A 19 -12.60 1.97 -1.52
N ALA A 20 -11.29 1.73 -1.62
CA ALA A 20 -10.45 1.32 -0.49
C ALA A 20 -10.45 2.39 0.62
N VAL A 21 -10.31 3.67 0.28
CA VAL A 21 -10.40 4.79 1.22
C VAL A 21 -11.78 4.85 1.90
N GLY A 22 -12.86 4.61 1.15
CA GLY A 22 -14.20 4.52 1.72
C GLY A 22 -14.32 3.42 2.80
N ILE A 23 -13.66 2.28 2.58
CA ILE A 23 -13.55 1.21 3.58
C ILE A 23 -12.72 1.66 4.79
N ALA A 24 -11.57 2.30 4.55
CA ALA A 24 -10.71 2.83 5.62
C ALA A 24 -11.48 3.77 6.55
N VAL A 25 -12.16 4.76 5.98
CA VAL A 25 -12.95 5.75 6.73
C VAL A 25 -14.09 5.06 7.49
N ARG A 26 -14.81 4.14 6.85
CA ARG A 26 -15.90 3.40 7.51
C ARG A 26 -15.40 2.55 8.68
N ALA A 27 -14.25 1.89 8.54
CA ALA A 27 -13.64 1.10 9.60
C ALA A 27 -13.14 2.00 10.75
N ALA A 28 -12.48 3.11 10.40
CA ALA A 28 -11.99 4.07 11.37
C ALA A 28 -13.12 4.70 12.21
N LEU A 29 -14.24 5.06 11.58
CA LEU A 29 -15.44 5.56 12.28
C LEU A 29 -16.08 4.52 13.22
N ARG A 30 -15.72 3.24 13.10
CA ARG A 30 -16.11 2.16 14.02
C ARG A 30 -15.04 1.86 15.08
N GLY A 31 -14.00 2.68 15.19
CA GLY A 31 -12.91 2.52 16.16
C GLY A 31 -11.86 1.46 15.78
N MET A 32 -11.88 0.95 14.55
CA MET A 32 -10.89 -0.03 14.07
C MET A 32 -9.58 0.66 13.71
N LYS A 33 -8.44 -0.01 13.92
CA LYS A 33 -7.14 0.43 13.43
C LYS A 33 -7.02 0.10 11.95
N VAL A 34 -6.61 1.09 11.18
CA VAL A 34 -6.43 0.97 9.73
C VAL A 34 -5.01 1.37 9.36
N ALA A 35 -4.40 0.59 8.48
CA ALA A 35 -3.17 0.99 7.82
C ALA A 35 -3.34 0.99 6.30
N ILE A 36 -2.76 1.99 5.64
CA ILE A 36 -2.73 2.13 4.18
C ILE A 36 -1.27 2.18 3.76
N VAL A 37 -0.80 1.17 3.05
CA VAL A 37 0.53 1.15 2.44
C VAL A 37 0.36 1.44 0.96
N GLN A 38 1.09 2.43 0.44
CA GLN A 38 0.95 2.89 -0.93
C GLN A 38 2.24 2.68 -1.71
N TRP A 39 2.15 1.90 -2.79
CA TRP A 39 3.21 1.79 -3.78
C TRP A 39 3.19 3.01 -4.71
N TYR A 40 4.34 3.33 -5.31
CA TYR A 40 4.57 4.46 -6.24
C TYR A 40 4.41 5.88 -5.67
N LYS A 41 3.53 6.09 -4.70
CA LYS A 41 3.24 7.42 -4.15
C LYS A 41 4.34 7.87 -3.20
N GLU A 42 4.92 9.04 -3.49
CA GLU A 42 5.93 9.67 -2.63
C GLU A 42 5.27 10.47 -1.50
N GLU A 43 5.89 10.47 -0.31
CA GLU A 43 5.40 11.21 0.85
C GLU A 43 5.21 12.72 0.59
N ARG A 44 6.13 13.31 -0.20
CA ARG A 44 6.12 14.75 -0.52
C ARG A 44 5.01 15.17 -1.50
N TRP A 45 4.31 14.24 -2.14
CA TRP A 45 3.27 14.59 -3.12
C TRP A 45 2.00 15.09 -2.41
N PRO A 46 1.29 16.08 -2.98
CA PRO A 46 0.09 16.67 -2.39
C PRO A 46 -1.16 15.79 -2.61
N ILE A 47 -1.09 14.52 -2.20
CA ILE A 47 -2.18 13.55 -2.32
C ILE A 47 -3.14 13.73 -1.13
N ALA A 48 -4.44 13.90 -1.42
CA ALA A 48 -5.44 14.20 -0.40
C ALA A 48 -5.56 13.07 0.64
N GLU A 49 -5.45 11.83 0.21
CA GLU A 49 -5.53 10.62 1.02
C GLU A 49 -4.42 10.54 2.09
N HIS A 50 -3.26 11.18 1.89
CA HIS A 50 -2.19 11.21 2.90
C HIS A 50 -2.65 11.89 4.19
N LYS A 51 -3.59 12.85 4.08
CA LYS A 51 -4.15 13.58 5.22
C LYS A 51 -5.09 12.74 6.08
N LEU A 52 -5.43 11.51 5.67
CA LEU A 52 -6.30 10.63 6.47
C LEU A 52 -5.71 10.36 7.86
N GLY A 53 -4.39 10.19 7.97
CA GLY A 53 -3.74 9.97 9.27
C GLY A 53 -3.79 11.18 10.20
N GLU A 54 -3.81 12.39 9.65
CA GLU A 54 -3.98 13.62 10.44
C GLU A 54 -5.42 13.80 10.93
N LYS A 55 -6.40 13.30 10.16
CA LYS A 55 -7.83 13.46 10.45
C LYS A 55 -8.41 12.36 11.33
N PHE A 56 -7.84 11.16 11.25
CA PHE A 56 -8.29 9.99 12.00
C PHE A 56 -7.12 9.42 12.80
N GLY A 57 -7.18 9.53 14.14
CA GLY A 57 -6.11 9.04 15.02
C GLY A 57 -5.88 7.52 15.00
N ASN A 58 -6.75 6.77 14.32
CA ASN A 58 -6.67 5.32 14.11
C ASN A 58 -6.44 4.92 12.64
N ILE A 59 -6.05 5.86 11.77
CA ILE A 59 -5.56 5.56 10.42
C ILE A 59 -4.07 5.92 10.35
N GLN A 60 -3.26 5.01 9.83
CA GLN A 60 -1.86 5.27 9.49
C GLN A 60 -1.70 5.13 7.98
N VAL A 61 -1.05 6.11 7.35
CA VAL A 61 -0.79 6.12 5.90
C VAL A 61 0.71 6.08 5.67
N TYR A 62 1.16 5.19 4.81
CA TYR A 62 2.56 4.97 4.46
C TYR A 62 2.74 5.13 2.94
N PRO A 63 3.02 6.36 2.47
CA PRO A 63 3.45 6.60 1.09
C PRO A 63 4.91 6.14 0.95
N MET A 64 5.12 4.98 0.33
CA MET A 64 6.41 4.28 0.34
C MET A 64 7.08 4.23 -1.04
N GLY A 65 6.52 4.91 -2.04
CA GLY A 65 6.98 4.84 -3.43
C GLY A 65 8.04 5.89 -3.79
N ALA A 66 8.72 5.64 -4.91
CA ALA A 66 9.71 6.53 -5.52
C ALA A 66 9.16 7.26 -6.77
N GLY A 67 7.84 7.34 -6.91
CA GLY A 67 7.16 7.82 -8.11
C GLY A 67 6.50 6.69 -8.90
N PHE A 68 5.73 7.05 -9.93
CA PHE A 68 5.13 6.06 -10.84
C PHE A 68 6.18 5.57 -11.85
N TYR A 69 6.35 4.25 -11.93
CA TYR A 69 7.39 3.60 -12.72
C TYR A 69 7.12 3.70 -14.23
N GLN A 70 8.16 4.00 -15.01
CA GLN A 70 8.14 4.04 -16.48
C GLN A 70 7.13 5.03 -17.10
N LEU A 71 6.66 6.00 -16.33
CA LEU A 71 5.88 7.12 -16.87
C LEU A 71 6.79 8.24 -17.38
N PRO A 72 6.32 9.12 -18.28
CA PRO A 72 7.13 10.26 -18.75
C PRO A 72 7.60 11.21 -17.63
N SER A 73 6.91 11.20 -16.49
CA SER A 73 7.25 11.95 -15.29
C SER A 73 8.12 11.18 -14.30
N ASP A 74 8.57 9.96 -14.65
CA ASP A 74 9.44 9.16 -13.82
C ASP A 74 10.85 9.74 -13.84
N HIS A 75 11.35 10.06 -12.66
CA HIS A 75 12.68 10.62 -12.45
C HIS A 75 13.57 9.72 -11.60
N ALA A 76 13.03 8.60 -11.12
CA ALA A 76 13.74 7.65 -10.28
C ALA A 76 14.34 6.52 -11.12
N MET A 77 15.45 5.99 -10.63
CA MET A 77 16.11 4.85 -11.23
C MET A 77 15.31 3.57 -10.95
N PRO A 78 15.38 2.55 -11.84
CA PRO A 78 14.70 1.26 -11.60
C PRO A 78 15.04 0.62 -10.25
N GLU A 79 16.27 0.77 -9.77
CA GLU A 79 16.72 0.24 -8.47
C GLU A 79 16.04 0.94 -7.29
N GLU A 80 15.78 2.26 -7.39
CA GLU A 80 15.06 3.04 -6.37
C GLU A 80 13.61 2.58 -6.28
N HIS A 81 12.96 2.34 -7.43
CA HIS A 81 11.62 1.76 -7.48
C HIS A 81 11.55 0.38 -6.82
N GLN A 82 12.52 -0.49 -7.10
CA GLN A 82 12.58 -1.81 -6.48
C GLN A 82 12.83 -1.73 -4.96
N GLN A 83 13.72 -0.84 -4.52
CA GLN A 83 13.98 -0.63 -3.10
C GLN A 83 12.74 -0.10 -2.37
N ALA A 84 12.07 0.89 -2.95
CA ALA A 84 10.81 1.44 -2.44
C ALA A 84 9.71 0.37 -2.36
N ALA A 85 9.52 -0.41 -3.42
CA ALA A 85 8.55 -1.50 -3.45
C ALA A 85 8.85 -2.61 -2.41
N ARG A 86 10.14 -2.94 -2.19
CA ARG A 86 10.57 -3.87 -1.13
C ARG A 86 10.30 -3.31 0.27
N GLY A 87 10.56 -2.02 0.50
CA GLY A 87 10.26 -1.37 1.77
C GLY A 87 8.75 -1.33 2.05
N ALA A 88 7.93 -1.04 1.04
CA ALA A 88 6.49 -1.10 1.13
C ALA A 88 5.98 -2.52 1.47
N TYR A 89 6.56 -3.55 0.84
CA TYR A 89 6.25 -4.95 1.15
C TYR A 89 6.57 -5.30 2.61
N GLN A 90 7.78 -4.98 3.08
CA GLN A 90 8.19 -5.22 4.47
C GLN A 90 7.26 -4.51 5.46
N LYS A 91 6.88 -3.26 5.15
CA LYS A 91 5.91 -2.51 5.97
C LYS A 91 4.55 -3.21 6.02
N ALA A 92 4.06 -3.68 4.87
CA ALA A 92 2.79 -4.40 4.81
C ALA A 92 2.84 -5.70 5.62
N GLU A 93 3.92 -6.48 5.50
CA GLU A 93 4.15 -7.72 6.25
C GLU A 93 4.16 -7.46 7.76
N GLU A 94 4.87 -6.41 8.22
CA GLU A 94 4.88 -5.99 9.62
C GLU A 94 3.48 -5.68 10.16
N LEU A 95 2.55 -5.20 9.32
CA LEU A 95 1.22 -4.76 9.71
C LEU A 95 0.19 -5.90 9.72
N VAL A 96 0.49 -7.04 9.09
CA VAL A 96 -0.40 -8.22 9.10
C VAL A 96 -0.67 -8.64 10.55
N GLY A 97 -1.95 -8.75 10.90
CA GLY A 97 -2.39 -9.11 12.25
C GLY A 97 -2.27 -8.01 13.31
N LYS A 98 -1.70 -6.83 13.00
CA LYS A 98 -1.59 -5.69 13.92
C LYS A 98 -2.69 -4.63 13.74
N VAL A 99 -3.41 -4.68 12.62
CA VAL A 99 -4.53 -3.79 12.29
C VAL A 99 -5.76 -4.60 11.86
N GLU A 100 -6.96 -4.05 12.05
CA GLU A 100 -8.19 -4.70 11.60
C GLU A 100 -8.46 -4.51 10.11
N VAL A 101 -7.91 -3.46 9.49
CA VAL A 101 -7.96 -3.22 8.03
C VAL A 101 -6.58 -2.82 7.54
N LEU A 102 -6.04 -3.58 6.58
CA LEU A 102 -4.81 -3.26 5.86
C LEU A 102 -5.15 -3.05 4.39
N ILE A 103 -4.81 -1.87 3.86
CA ILE A 103 -4.96 -1.53 2.45
C ILE A 103 -3.58 -1.53 1.80
N LEU A 104 -3.47 -2.25 0.69
CA LEU A 104 -2.28 -2.34 -0.16
C LEU A 104 -2.58 -1.62 -1.47
N ASP A 105 -2.42 -0.30 -1.47
CA ASP A 105 -2.77 0.55 -2.61
C ASP A 105 -1.69 0.44 -3.70
N GLU A 106 -2.13 0.22 -4.94
CA GLU A 106 -1.27 0.00 -6.12
C GLU A 106 -0.37 -1.25 -6.10
N VAL A 107 -0.53 -2.17 -5.14
CA VAL A 107 0.29 -3.40 -5.07
C VAL A 107 0.16 -4.29 -6.31
N CYS A 108 -1.03 -4.37 -6.91
CA CYS A 108 -1.24 -5.16 -8.13
C CYS A 108 -0.43 -4.62 -9.31
N ASN A 109 -0.29 -3.30 -9.40
CA ASN A 109 0.55 -2.67 -10.42
C ASN A 109 2.03 -2.98 -10.14
N ALA A 110 2.47 -2.91 -8.88
CA ALA A 110 3.86 -3.21 -8.51
C ALA A 110 4.25 -4.67 -8.81
N ILE A 111 3.32 -5.60 -8.66
CA ILE A 111 3.49 -7.00 -9.08
C ILE A 111 3.54 -7.11 -10.61
N GLY A 112 2.63 -6.43 -11.32
CA GLY A 112 2.59 -6.40 -12.79
C GLY A 112 3.89 -5.85 -13.41
N ASP A 113 4.45 -4.82 -12.79
CA ASP A 113 5.72 -4.18 -13.16
C ASP A 113 6.95 -4.98 -12.69
N LYS A 114 6.74 -6.10 -12.00
CA LYS A 114 7.80 -6.97 -11.43
C LYS A 114 8.71 -6.25 -10.42
N LEU A 115 8.21 -5.21 -9.78
CA LEU A 115 8.89 -4.52 -8.67
C LEU A 115 8.75 -5.31 -7.35
N VAL A 116 7.68 -6.10 -7.23
CA VAL A 116 7.47 -7.06 -6.16
C VAL A 116 7.48 -8.47 -6.78
N THR A 117 8.52 -9.23 -6.49
CA THR A 117 8.62 -10.64 -6.88
C THR A 117 8.30 -11.53 -5.69
N GLU A 118 7.91 -12.78 -5.95
CA GLU A 118 7.91 -13.80 -4.90
C GLU A 118 9.31 -13.80 -4.26
N MET A 119 9.38 -13.43 -2.99
CA MET A 119 10.54 -13.74 -2.19
C MET A 119 10.47 -15.24 -1.99
N HIS A 120 11.18 -16.01 -2.83
CA HIS A 120 11.48 -17.38 -2.44
C HIS A 120 12.11 -17.28 -1.05
N GLU A 121 11.51 -17.96 -0.07
CA GLU A 121 12.22 -18.31 1.15
C GLU A 121 13.50 -18.99 0.67
N ASN A 122 14.59 -18.23 0.60
CA ASN A 122 15.90 -18.84 0.57
C ASN A 122 15.90 -19.70 1.82
N GLN A 123 15.94 -21.01 1.61
CA GLN A 123 16.24 -21.98 2.64
C GLN A 123 17.51 -21.47 3.33
N ALA A 124 17.33 -20.78 4.45
CA ALA A 124 18.35 -20.67 5.47
C ALA A 124 18.44 -22.06 6.09
N SER A 125 19.13 -22.93 5.36
CA SER A 125 19.87 -24.05 5.91
C SER A 125 20.87 -23.46 6.89
N VAL A 126 20.64 -23.66 8.18
CA VAL A 126 21.50 -24.30 9.20
C VAL A 126 20.87 -24.05 10.57
#